data_AF-A0A645JF10-F1
#
_entry.id   AF-A0A645JF10-F1
#
_cell.length_a   1.000
_cell.length_b   1.000
_cell.length_c   1.000
_cell.angle_alpha   90.00
_cell.angle_beta   90.00
_cell.angle_gamma   90.00
#
_symmetry.space_group_name_H-M   'P 1'
#
loop_
_entity.id
_entity.type
_entity.pdbx_description
1 polymer ?
#
loop_
_entity_poly.entity_id
_entity_poly.type
_entity_poly.pdbx_seq_one_letter_code
_entity_poly.pdbx_strand_id
1 'polypeptide(L)'
;MHATAKSVTVELDNSITGSIAKQLRLTNIASGSKALESDPDATPYSLEKLVEADPDKIFVVTMGYGPEVENRIKGDVESNPAWAALSAVQNKQVYLLPEELFLLNPGLRYPEAVEHMAKLVYPEVFGHVQ
;
A
#
# COMPACT_ATOMS: atom_id res chain seq x y z
N MET A 1 -24.86 -21.27 2.68
CA MET A 1 -23.71 -20.60 3.30
C MET A 1 -23.56 -19.24 2.65
N HIS A 2 -23.68 -18.15 3.41
CA HIS A 2 -23.37 -16.80 2.91
C HIS A 2 -22.01 -16.40 3.47
N ALA A 3 -21.02 -16.18 2.60
CA ALA A 3 -19.74 -15.59 2.95
C ALA A 3 -19.61 -14.28 2.17
N THR A 4 -19.49 -13.15 2.86
CA THR A 4 -19.13 -11.88 2.23
C THR A 4 -17.60 -11.79 2.21
N ALA A 5 -17.00 -11.81 1.03
CA ALA A 5 -15.59 -11.49 0.90
C ALA A 5 -15.40 -10.02 1.30
N LYS A 6 -14.57 -9.75 2.31
CA LYS A 6 -14.13 -8.37 2.58
C LYS A 6 -13.25 -7.94 1.41
N SER A 7 -13.63 -6.84 0.75
CA SER A 7 -12.87 -6.23 -0.35
C SER A 7 -12.04 -5.07 0.17
N VAL A 8 -10.82 -4.95 -0.37
CA VAL A 8 -9.99 -3.75 -0.26
C VAL A 8 -9.84 -3.11 -1.64
N THR A 9 -9.35 -1.88 -1.67
CA THR A 9 -8.88 -1.24 -2.91
C THR A 9 -7.37 -1.27 -2.92
N VAL A 10 -6.79 -1.55 -4.08
CA VAL A 10 -5.33 -1.50 -4.29
C VAL A 10 -5.07 -0.54 -5.43
N GLU A 11 -4.06 0.31 -5.25
CA GLU A 11 -3.64 1.27 -6.27
C GLU A 11 -2.92 0.59 -7.45
N LEU A 12 -3.20 1.06 -8.65
CA LEU A 12 -2.64 0.61 -9.92
C LEU A 12 -1.35 1.37 -10.25
N ASP A 13 -0.64 0.92 -11.29
CA ASP A 13 0.65 1.49 -11.71
C ASP A 13 0.59 2.96 -12.16
N ASN A 14 -0.61 3.48 -12.46
CA ASN A 14 -0.85 4.88 -12.80
C ASN A 14 -1.07 5.79 -11.58
N SER A 15 -1.23 5.24 -10.38
CA SER A 15 -1.28 6.05 -9.15
C SER A 15 0.10 6.64 -8.82
N ILE A 16 0.13 7.58 -7.87
CA ILE A 16 1.39 8.13 -7.34
C ILE A 16 2.24 7.00 -6.75
N THR A 17 1.68 6.21 -5.82
CA THR A 17 2.39 5.11 -5.17
C THR A 17 2.81 4.03 -6.17
N GLY A 18 1.92 3.62 -7.08
CA GLY A 18 2.18 2.59 -8.08
C GLY A 18 3.25 3.00 -9.09
N SER A 19 3.22 4.26 -9.54
CA SER A 19 4.23 4.78 -10.47
C SER A 19 5.62 4.87 -9.84
N ILE A 20 5.71 5.24 -8.56
CA ILE A 20 6.96 5.25 -7.80
C ILE A 20 7.45 3.83 -7.55
N ALA A 21 6.57 2.91 -7.14
CA ALA A 21 6.90 1.51 -6.96
C ALA A 21 7.55 0.92 -8.23
N LYS A 22 6.97 1.20 -9.40
CA LYS A 22 7.52 0.79 -10.69
C LYS A 22 8.90 1.39 -10.99
N GLN A 23 9.10 2.67 -10.69
CA GLN A 23 10.41 3.33 -10.82
C GLN A 23 11.47 2.68 -9.93
N LEU A 24 11.09 2.29 -8.71
CA LEU A 24 11.93 1.58 -7.75
C LEU A 24 12.08 0.08 -8.03
N ARG A 25 11.62 -0.39 -9.21
CA ARG A 25 11.69 -1.79 -9.65
C ARG A 25 10.91 -2.78 -8.77
N LEU A 26 9.90 -2.30 -8.05
CA LEU A 26 8.94 -3.17 -7.37
C LEU A 26 7.92 -3.73 -8.36
N THR A 27 7.37 -4.90 -8.01
CA THR A 27 6.25 -5.50 -8.74
C THR A 27 4.97 -5.22 -7.97
N ASN A 28 4.02 -4.51 -8.59
CA ASN A 28 2.71 -4.26 -8.00
C ASN A 28 1.80 -5.48 -8.21
N ILE A 29 1.23 -6.02 -7.13
CA ILE A 29 0.30 -7.16 -7.16
C ILE A 29 -0.96 -6.88 -7.98
N ALA A 30 -1.33 -5.60 -8.15
CA ALA A 30 -2.49 -5.18 -8.93
C ALA A 30 -2.14 -4.83 -10.39
N SER A 31 -0.88 -4.91 -10.81
CA SER A 31 -0.46 -4.53 -12.17
C SER A 31 -1.26 -5.31 -13.23
N GLY A 32 -1.76 -4.60 -14.24
CA GLY A 32 -2.60 -5.16 -15.30
C GLY A 32 -4.07 -5.43 -14.91
N SER A 33 -4.48 -5.12 -13.69
CA SER A 33 -5.89 -5.22 -13.27
C SER A 33 -6.77 -4.15 -13.90
N LYS A 34 -8.07 -4.42 -14.00
CA LYS A 34 -9.05 -3.46 -14.52
C LYS A 34 -9.35 -2.39 -13.45
N ALA A 35 -9.17 -1.13 -13.80
CA ALA A 35 -9.52 -0.01 -12.93
C ALA A 35 -11.02 0.08 -12.62
N LEU A 36 -11.34 0.71 -11.48
CA LEU A 36 -12.70 1.11 -11.14
C LEU A 36 -13.15 2.24 -12.07
N GLU A 37 -14.44 2.26 -12.40
CA GLU A 37 -15.02 3.39 -13.16
C GLU A 37 -15.02 4.68 -12.34
N SER A 38 -15.16 4.57 -11.01
CA SER A 38 -15.15 5.71 -10.09
C SER A 38 -13.75 6.21 -9.73
N ASP A 39 -12.73 5.37 -9.92
CA ASP A 39 -11.35 5.66 -9.54
C ASP A 39 -10.39 4.95 -10.52
N PRO A 40 -9.85 5.66 -11.52
CA PRO A 40 -8.98 5.06 -12.53
C PRO A 40 -7.62 4.61 -11.96
N ASP A 41 -7.25 5.05 -10.76
CA ASP A 41 -5.98 4.76 -10.12
C ASP A 41 -6.08 3.54 -9.18
N ALA A 42 -7.26 2.95 -9.00
CA ALA A 42 -7.47 1.82 -8.11
C ALA A 42 -8.30 0.69 -8.75
N THR A 43 -8.10 -0.53 -8.24
CA THR A 43 -8.90 -1.72 -8.56
C THR A 43 -9.50 -2.30 -7.28
N PRO A 44 -10.71 -2.87 -7.31
CA PRO A 44 -11.15 -3.70 -6.20
C PRO A 44 -10.25 -4.93 -6.14
N TYR A 45 -9.88 -5.32 -4.93
CA TYR A 45 -9.01 -6.45 -4.68
C TYR A 45 -9.59 -7.30 -3.54
N SER A 46 -9.66 -8.61 -3.75
CA SER A 46 -10.13 -9.51 -2.71
C SER A 46 -8.99 -9.83 -1.75
N LEU A 47 -9.32 -10.03 -0.47
CA LEU A 47 -8.33 -10.45 0.50
C LEU A 47 -7.73 -11.82 0.17
N GLU A 48 -8.50 -12.72 -0.45
CA GLU A 48 -8.00 -14.02 -0.91
C GLU A 48 -6.88 -13.86 -1.94
N LYS A 49 -7.05 -12.97 -2.92
CA LYS A 49 -5.99 -12.67 -3.91
C LYS A 49 -4.80 -11.96 -3.28
N LEU A 50 -5.01 -11.20 -2.21
CA LEU A 50 -3.92 -10.56 -1.47
C LEU A 50 -3.08 -11.59 -0.74
N VAL A 51 -3.73 -12.57 -0.10
CA VAL A 51 -3.05 -13.70 0.55
C VAL A 51 -2.35 -14.58 -0.47
N GLU A 52 -2.95 -14.84 -1.63
CA GLU A 52 -2.32 -15.62 -2.70
C GLU A 52 -1.08 -14.91 -3.28
N ALA A 53 -1.14 -13.58 -3.44
CA ALA A 53 -0.03 -12.79 -3.94
C ALA A 53 1.09 -12.58 -2.91
N ASP A 54 0.77 -12.66 -1.62
CA ASP A 54 1.67 -12.52 -0.46
C ASP A 54 2.79 -11.47 -0.63
N PRO A 55 2.47 -10.16 -0.67
CA PRO A 55 3.47 -9.14 -0.91
C PRO A 55 4.50 -9.03 0.23
N ASP A 56 5.76 -8.76 -0.13
CA ASP A 56 6.85 -8.52 0.82
C ASP A 56 6.71 -7.21 1.59
N LYS A 57 6.04 -6.22 0.99
CA LYS A 57 5.84 -4.86 1.53
C LYS A 57 4.44 -4.37 1.20
N ILE A 58 3.81 -3.69 2.16
CA ILE A 58 2.50 -3.08 2.00
C ILE A 58 2.64 -1.59 2.27
N PHE A 59 2.20 -0.77 1.31
CA PHE A 59 2.13 0.67 1.45
C PHE A 59 0.67 1.08 1.63
N VAL A 60 0.37 1.78 2.72
CA VAL A 60 -0.98 2.21 3.07
C VAL A 60 -1.11 3.70 2.83
N VAL A 61 -2.07 4.06 1.96
CA VAL A 61 -2.49 5.44 1.73
C VAL A 61 -3.87 5.61 2.34
N THR A 62 -4.04 6.59 3.23
CA THR A 62 -5.30 6.85 3.93
C THR A 62 -5.37 8.34 4.28
N MET A 63 -6.59 8.83 4.48
CA MET A 63 -6.81 10.16 5.05
C MET A 63 -6.42 10.17 6.53
N GLY A 64 -5.63 11.17 6.93
CA GLY A 64 -5.22 11.38 8.31
C GLY A 64 -3.99 10.58 8.73
N TYR A 65 -3.43 10.98 9.86
CA TYR A 65 -2.27 10.36 10.49
C TYR A 65 -2.49 10.21 12.00
N GLY A 66 -1.73 9.32 12.63
CA GLY A 66 -1.65 9.20 14.08
C GLY A 66 -2.35 7.96 14.66
N PRO A 67 -2.54 7.93 15.99
CA PRO A 67 -2.93 6.71 16.71
C PRO A 67 -4.24 6.08 16.23
N GLU A 68 -5.18 6.87 15.71
CA GLU A 68 -6.46 6.36 15.23
C GLU A 68 -6.32 5.51 13.96
N VAL A 69 -5.46 5.94 13.02
CA VAL A 69 -5.17 5.20 11.79
C VAL A 69 -4.38 3.94 12.11
N GLU A 70 -3.37 4.03 12.97
CA GLU A 70 -2.62 2.87 13.43
C GLU A 70 -3.52 1.83 14.13
N ASN A 71 -4.42 2.30 14.99
CA ASN A 71 -5.40 1.43 15.66
C ASN A 71 -6.39 0.81 14.68
N ARG A 72 -6.80 1.52 13.63
CA ARG A 72 -7.65 0.96 12.58
C ARG A 72 -6.93 -0.14 11.81
N ILE A 73 -5.70 0.10 11.35
CA ILE A 73 -4.90 -0.91 10.64
C ILE A 73 -4.69 -2.12 11.54
N LYS A 74 -4.33 -1.90 12.81
CA LYS A 74 -4.18 -2.97 13.79
C LYS A 74 -5.48 -3.74 14.00
N GLY A 75 -6.62 -3.04 14.11
CA GLY A 75 -7.93 -3.65 14.22
C GLY A 75 -8.33 -4.45 12.98
N ASP A 76 -7.98 -3.99 11.77
CA ASP A 76 -8.20 -4.72 10.53
C ASP A 76 -7.36 -6.01 10.47
N VAL A 77 -6.12 -5.97 10.98
CA VAL A 77 -5.24 -7.15 11.13
C VAL A 77 -5.79 -8.12 12.19
N GLU A 78 -6.17 -7.63 13.37
CA GLU A 78 -6.69 -8.45 14.48
C GLU A 78 -8.06 -9.07 14.15
N SER A 79 -8.92 -8.34 13.46
CA SER A 79 -10.27 -8.79 13.12
C SER A 79 -10.33 -9.78 11.95
N ASN A 80 -9.22 -10.00 11.24
CA ASN A 80 -9.19 -10.87 10.09
C ASN A 80 -7.83 -11.60 9.95
N PRO A 81 -7.78 -12.90 10.32
CA PRO A 81 -6.55 -13.69 10.33
C PRO A 81 -5.78 -13.73 9.01
N ALA A 82 -6.45 -13.51 7.87
CA ALA A 82 -5.80 -13.47 6.58
C ALA A 82 -4.76 -12.35 6.45
N TRP A 83 -4.92 -11.23 7.14
CA TRP A 83 -3.88 -10.20 7.21
C TRP A 83 -2.67 -10.63 8.01
N ALA A 84 -2.88 -11.31 9.14
CA ALA A 84 -1.80 -11.83 9.98
C ALA A 84 -0.97 -12.92 9.28
N ALA A 85 -1.52 -13.55 8.23
CA ALA A 85 -0.83 -14.53 7.41
C ALA A 85 0.16 -13.91 6.39
N LEU A 86 0.03 -12.62 6.08
CA LEU A 86 0.86 -11.96 5.07
C LEU A 86 2.30 -11.77 5.57
N SER A 87 3.26 -12.07 4.70
CA SER A 87 4.69 -11.91 4.94
C SER A 87 5.03 -10.47 5.33
N ALA A 88 4.46 -9.46 4.67
CA ALA A 88 4.66 -8.06 5.04
C ALA A 88 4.22 -7.75 6.47
N VAL A 89 3.10 -8.31 6.93
CA VAL A 89 2.58 -8.05 8.29
C VAL A 89 3.47 -8.71 9.34
N GLN A 90 3.84 -9.97 9.11
CA GLN A 90 4.72 -10.73 10.03
C GLN A 90 6.11 -10.09 10.16
N ASN A 91 6.64 -9.55 9.07
CA ASN A 91 7.96 -8.93 9.02
C ASN A 91 7.94 -7.42 9.33
N LYS A 92 6.79 -6.87 9.75
CA LYS A 92 6.60 -5.44 10.03
C LYS A 92 7.01 -4.53 8.86
N GLN A 93 6.71 -4.98 7.64
CA GLN A 93 6.95 -4.28 6.38
C GLN A 93 5.65 -3.63 5.86
N VAL A 94 4.88 -3.03 6.79
CA VAL A 94 3.67 -2.28 6.50
C VAL A 94 3.96 -0.81 6.79
N TYR A 95 3.86 0.03 5.78
CA TYR A 95 4.28 1.42 5.83
C TYR A 95 3.11 2.34 5.56
N LEU A 96 2.82 3.24 6.50
CA LEU A 96 1.88 4.32 6.29
C LEU A 96 2.60 5.43 5.52
N LEU A 97 2.07 5.78 4.35
CA LEU A 97 2.65 6.80 3.50
C LEU A 97 2.12 8.20 3.87
N PRO A 98 2.96 9.25 3.85
CA PRO A 98 2.53 10.62 4.15
C PRO A 98 1.44 11.12 3.19
N GLU A 99 0.33 11.60 3.73
CA GLU A 99 -0.83 12.01 2.93
C GLU A 99 -0.49 13.15 1.96
N GLU A 100 0.38 14.07 2.36
CA GLU A 100 0.77 15.22 1.54
C GLU A 100 1.66 14.86 0.34
N LEU A 101 2.17 13.63 0.31
CA LEU A 101 3.00 13.11 -0.77
C LEU A 101 2.29 12.05 -1.63
N PHE A 102 1.37 11.29 -1.04
CA PHE A 102 0.78 10.10 -1.69
C PHE A 102 -0.74 10.13 -1.82
N LEU A 103 -1.44 10.80 -0.90
CA LEU A 103 -2.89 10.99 -1.01
C LEU A 103 -3.22 12.23 -1.84
N LEU A 104 -2.50 13.32 -1.59
CA LEU A 104 -2.58 14.55 -2.36
C LEU A 104 -1.50 14.53 -3.44
N ASN A 105 -1.82 15.05 -4.63
CA ASN A 105 -0.84 15.16 -5.70
C ASN A 105 0.35 16.05 -5.23
N PRO A 106 1.58 15.51 -5.14
CA PRO A 106 2.70 16.22 -4.56
C PRO A 106 3.26 17.32 -5.47
N GLY A 107 2.87 17.36 -6.75
CA GLY A 107 3.36 18.33 -7.72
C GLY A 107 4.89 18.35 -7.79
N LEU A 108 5.49 19.50 -7.49
CA LEU A 108 6.96 19.68 -7.48
C LEU A 108 7.67 18.84 -6.42
N ARG A 109 6.94 18.33 -5.41
CA ARG A 109 7.46 17.47 -4.33
C ARG A 109 7.47 15.99 -4.70
N TYR A 110 7.12 15.62 -5.94
CA TYR A 110 7.18 14.21 -6.37
C TYR A 110 8.56 13.55 -6.15
N PRO A 111 9.71 14.24 -6.34
CA PRO A 111 11.01 13.68 -5.97
C PRO A 111 11.13 13.32 -4.47
N GLU A 112 10.50 14.10 -3.58
CA GLU A 112 10.46 13.78 -2.14
C GLU A 112 9.67 12.48 -1.89
N ALA A 113 8.57 12.26 -2.61
CA ALA A 113 7.79 11.02 -2.54
C ALA A 113 8.62 9.82 -3.03
N VAL A 114 9.36 9.98 -4.13
CA VAL A 114 10.27 8.93 -4.64
C VAL A 114 11.36 8.62 -3.62
N GLU A 115 12.02 9.63 -3.06
CA GLU A 115 13.05 9.45 -2.04
C GLU A 115 12.50 8.76 -0.80
N HIS A 116 11.30 9.15 -0.35
CA HIS A 116 10.63 8.56 0.80
C HIS A 116 10.43 7.04 0.60
N MET A 117 9.82 6.62 -0.51
CA MET A 117 9.67 5.18 -0.80
C MET A 117 11.02 4.48 -1.02
N ALA A 118 12.01 5.15 -1.64
CA ALA A 118 13.33 4.57 -1.85
C ALA A 118 14.01 4.20 -0.52
N LYS A 119 13.90 5.05 0.51
CA LYS A 119 14.39 4.78 1.86
C LYS A 119 13.67 3.63 2.57
N LEU A 120 12.37 3.47 2.32
CA LEU A 120 11.59 2.34 2.86
C LEU A 120 11.95 1.02 2.18
N VAL A 121 12.26 1.05 0.89
CA VAL A 121 12.52 -0.14 0.07
C VAL A 121 13.97 -0.60 0.15
N TYR A 122 14.92 0.35 0.07
CA TYR A 122 16.37 0.12 0.03
C TYR A 122 17.09 0.96 1.11
N PRO A 123 16.77 0.76 2.42
CA PRO A 123 17.37 1.53 3.51
C PRO A 123 18.90 1.42 3.56
N GLU A 124 19.46 0.31 3.07
CA GLU A 124 20.90 0.08 2.98
C GLU A 124 21.61 0.97 1.95
N VAL A 125 20.87 1.50 0.97
CA VAL A 125 21.40 2.40 -0.08
C VAL A 125 21.09 3.86 0.24
N PHE A 126 19.87 4.17 0.68
CA PHE A 126 19.38 5.54 0.84
C PHE A 126 19.32 6.03 2.30
N GLY A 127 19.62 5.15 3.27
CA GLY A 127 19.42 5.41 4.69
C GLY A 127 17.96 5.23 5.12
N HIS A 128 17.71 5.32 6.42
CA HIS A 128 16.37 5.21 6.98
C HIS A 128 15.58 6.52 6.85
N VAL A 129 14.25 6.41 6.72
CA VAL A 129 13.35 7.55 6.88
C VAL A 129 13.52 8.13 8.28
N GLN A 130 13.64 9.46 8.38
CA GLN A 130 13.75 10.20 9.64
C GLN A 130 12.38 10.41 10.30
#